data_AF-A0A0K8Q484-F1
#
_entry.id   AF-A0A0K8Q484-F1
#
_cell.length_a   1.000
_cell.length_b   1.000
_cell.length_c   1.000
_cell.angle_alpha   90.00
_cell.angle_beta   90.00
_cell.angle_gamma   90.00
#
_symmetry.space_group_name_H-M   'P 1'
#
loop_
_entity.id
_entity.type
_entity.pdbx_description
1 polymer ?
#
loop_
_entity_poly.entity_id
_entity_poly.type
_entity_poly.pdbx_seq_one_letter_code
_entity_poly.pdbx_strand_id
1 'polypeptide(L)'
;MVRGVRRLRRVGPRSIGAQYAANGSEAGRLGFPLSKEICGLKAGGCYQLYQGGAIIWSAGTGARVSLGAIRSEWASRGFENGGLGYPVSEEQCDLPGSGCQQLYQGGAIYWSSKTGAHATNGAIKGRFDGQGGVGGYLAYPLEDEVCGQPNGAATSGSRAD
;
A
#
# COMPACT_ATOMS: atom_id res chain seq x y z
N MET A 1 -32.98 -38.07 -5.65
CA MET A 1 -32.82 -37.09 -6.75
C MET A 1 -31.94 -35.96 -6.22
N VAL A 2 -30.71 -35.82 -6.73
CA VAL A 2 -29.67 -34.92 -6.18
C VAL A 2 -29.73 -33.56 -6.88
N ARG A 3 -29.98 -32.47 -6.15
CA ARG A 3 -29.79 -31.07 -6.60
C ARG A 3 -29.59 -30.19 -5.36
N GLY A 4 -28.57 -29.35 -5.21
CA GLY A 4 -27.33 -29.14 -5.92
C GLY A 4 -26.46 -28.33 -4.94
N VAL A 5 -25.24 -28.80 -4.70
CA VAL A 5 -24.28 -28.05 -3.88
C VAL A 5 -23.90 -26.81 -4.69
N ARG A 6 -24.47 -25.66 -4.33
CA ARG A 6 -24.00 -24.35 -4.79
C ARG A 6 -22.56 -24.25 -4.30
N ARG A 7 -21.61 -24.57 -5.18
CA ARG A 7 -20.19 -24.39 -4.88
C ARG A 7 -20.02 -22.94 -4.48
N LEU A 8 -19.69 -22.73 -3.20
CA LEU A 8 -19.11 -21.50 -2.71
C LEU A 8 -18.01 -21.12 -3.72
N ARG A 9 -18.18 -20.03 -4.45
CA ARG A 9 -17.06 -19.41 -5.16
C ARG A 9 -16.08 -19.02 -4.06
N ARG A 10 -15.11 -19.88 -3.77
CA ARG A 10 -13.85 -19.42 -3.18
C ARG A 10 -13.28 -18.48 -4.23
N VAL A 11 -13.56 -17.19 -4.09
CA VAL A 11 -12.82 -16.17 -4.82
C VAL A 11 -11.43 -16.25 -4.21
N GLY A 12 -10.54 -17.02 -4.85
CA GLY A 12 -9.12 -16.95 -4.59
C GLY A 12 -8.62 -15.51 -4.77
N PRO A 13 -7.35 -15.21 -4.43
CA PRO A 13 -6.78 -13.88 -4.65
C PRO A 13 -7.15 -13.36 -6.04
N ARG A 14 -7.84 -12.21 -6.10
CA ARG A 14 -8.34 -11.65 -7.36
C ARG A 14 -7.19 -11.52 -8.35
N SER A 15 -7.40 -11.89 -9.60
CA SER A 15 -6.46 -11.62 -10.70
C SER A 15 -6.34 -10.13 -10.98
N ILE A 16 -5.28 -9.70 -11.65
CA ILE A 16 -5.09 -8.30 -12.08
C ILE A 16 -6.29 -7.79 -12.90
N GLY A 17 -6.73 -8.52 -13.92
CA GLY A 17 -7.87 -8.10 -14.76
C GLY A 17 -9.19 -7.96 -13.97
N ALA A 18 -9.48 -8.90 -13.07
CA ALA A 18 -10.65 -8.79 -12.18
C ALA A 18 -10.56 -7.58 -11.24
N GLN A 19 -9.37 -7.26 -10.75
CA GLN A 19 -9.16 -6.09 -9.90
C GLN A 19 -9.29 -4.79 -10.70
N TYR A 20 -8.81 -4.76 -11.94
CA TYR A 20 -8.99 -3.63 -12.85
C TYR A 20 -10.47 -3.35 -13.12
N ALA A 21 -11.24 -4.38 -13.46
CA ALA A 21 -12.68 -4.26 -13.67
C ALA A 21 -13.41 -3.76 -12.41
N ALA A 22 -13.01 -4.24 -11.23
CA ALA A 22 -13.59 -3.80 -9.96
C ALA A 22 -13.29 -2.33 -9.62
N ASN A 23 -12.27 -1.74 -10.24
CA ASN A 23 -11.85 -0.34 -10.03
C ASN A 23 -12.29 0.59 -11.17
N GLY A 24 -13.33 0.23 -11.92
CA GLY A 24 -13.93 1.07 -12.96
C GLY A 24 -13.20 1.03 -14.30
N SER A 25 -12.31 0.06 -14.51
CA SER A 25 -11.55 -0.11 -15.75
C SER A 25 -10.90 1.21 -16.23
N GLU A 26 -11.01 1.54 -17.51
CA GLU A 26 -10.43 2.75 -18.11
C GLU A 26 -11.05 4.06 -17.61
N ALA A 27 -12.29 4.01 -17.09
CA ALA A 27 -12.95 5.16 -16.49
C ALA A 27 -12.52 5.42 -15.03
N GLY A 28 -11.81 4.46 -14.42
CA GLY A 28 -11.32 4.55 -13.05
C GLY A 28 -9.99 5.30 -12.94
N ARG A 29 -9.51 5.46 -11.70
CA ARG A 29 -8.23 6.15 -11.38
C ARG A 29 -7.00 5.54 -12.06
N LEU A 30 -7.07 4.26 -12.47
CA LEU A 30 -5.98 3.60 -13.17
C LEU A 30 -5.85 4.05 -14.63
N GLY A 31 -6.95 4.42 -15.30
CA GLY A 31 -6.96 4.71 -16.73
C GLY A 31 -6.65 3.48 -17.59
N PHE A 32 -6.15 3.72 -18.81
CA PHE A 32 -5.85 2.66 -19.77
C PHE A 32 -4.63 1.83 -19.37
N PRO A 33 -4.60 0.52 -19.70
CA PRO A 33 -3.41 -0.31 -19.53
C PRO A 33 -2.29 0.15 -20.45
N LEU A 34 -1.08 0.26 -19.90
CA LEU A 34 0.14 0.63 -20.64
C LEU A 34 1.02 -0.58 -20.97
N SER A 35 0.68 -1.75 -20.42
CA SER A 35 1.42 -2.99 -20.61
C SER A 35 0.47 -4.18 -20.56
N LYS A 36 0.97 -5.33 -21.03
CA LYS A 36 0.39 -6.63 -20.66
C LYS A 36 0.76 -6.95 -19.21
N GLU A 37 0.15 -7.99 -18.65
CA GLU A 37 0.61 -8.55 -17.38
C GLU A 37 2.06 -9.06 -17.54
N ILE A 38 2.94 -8.62 -16.63
CA ILE A 38 4.36 -8.99 -16.56
C ILE A 38 4.57 -9.73 -15.24
N CYS A 39 5.09 -10.94 -15.33
CA CYS A 39 5.38 -11.81 -14.18
C CYS A 39 6.89 -11.95 -13.95
N GLY A 40 7.25 -12.42 -12.76
CA GLY A 40 8.65 -12.61 -12.34
C GLY A 40 9.06 -11.75 -11.15
N LEU A 41 8.10 -11.09 -10.49
CA LEU A 41 8.35 -10.42 -9.21
C LEU A 41 8.63 -11.45 -8.11
N LYS A 42 9.17 -10.96 -6.97
CA LYS A 42 9.48 -11.77 -5.78
C LYS A 42 8.33 -12.72 -5.41
N ALA A 43 8.64 -13.96 -5.05
CA ALA A 43 7.64 -14.99 -4.72
C ALA A 43 6.62 -15.26 -5.85
N GLY A 44 7.03 -15.09 -7.11
CA GLY A 44 6.23 -15.41 -8.30
C GLY A 44 5.11 -14.40 -8.56
N GLY A 45 5.26 -13.16 -8.12
CA GLY A 45 4.29 -12.12 -8.35
C GLY A 45 4.28 -11.60 -9.79
N CYS A 46 3.22 -10.87 -10.10
CA CYS A 46 3.01 -10.23 -11.39
C CYS A 46 2.52 -8.80 -11.20
N TYR A 47 2.67 -7.97 -12.21
CA TYR A 47 2.10 -6.63 -12.24
C TYR A 47 1.61 -6.27 -13.63
N GLN A 48 0.78 -5.25 -13.69
CA GLN A 48 0.44 -4.57 -14.94
C GLN A 48 0.45 -3.06 -14.69
N LEU A 49 1.08 -2.33 -15.62
CA LEU A 49 1.12 -0.87 -15.61
C LEU A 49 -0.11 -0.29 -16.28
N TYR A 50 -0.61 0.79 -15.71
CA TYR A 50 -1.69 1.63 -16.19
C TYR A 50 -1.26 3.09 -16.14
N GLN A 51 -2.01 3.98 -16.78
CA GLN A 51 -1.70 5.42 -16.80
C GLN A 51 -1.56 6.03 -15.40
N GLY A 52 -2.44 5.64 -14.48
CA GLY A 52 -2.47 6.16 -13.10
C GLY A 52 -1.59 5.42 -12.11
N GLY A 53 -0.98 4.30 -12.49
CA GLY A 53 -0.17 3.48 -11.57
C GLY A 53 -0.07 2.02 -12.01
N ALA A 54 -0.27 1.09 -11.08
CA ALA A 54 -0.16 -0.33 -11.37
C ALA A 54 -1.11 -1.16 -10.51
N ILE A 55 -1.44 -2.35 -11.01
CA ILE A 55 -2.00 -3.42 -10.17
C ILE A 55 -0.92 -4.47 -9.98
N ILE A 56 -0.66 -4.85 -8.74
CA ILE A 56 0.38 -5.81 -8.36
C ILE A 56 -0.30 -7.00 -7.71
N TRP A 57 0.11 -8.20 -8.11
CA TRP A 57 -0.41 -9.46 -7.62
C TRP A 57 0.71 -10.33 -7.03
N SER A 58 0.40 -11.02 -5.94
CA SER A 58 1.14 -12.17 -5.46
C SER A 58 0.18 -13.26 -5.01
N ALA A 59 0.65 -14.51 -4.94
CA ALA A 59 -0.16 -15.61 -4.43
C ALA A 59 -0.64 -15.37 -2.98
N GLY A 60 0.16 -14.67 -2.18
CA GLY A 60 -0.14 -14.39 -0.77
C GLY A 60 -1.09 -13.22 -0.53
N THR A 61 -1.09 -12.21 -1.41
CA THR A 61 -1.83 -10.95 -1.18
C THR A 61 -2.96 -10.68 -2.17
N GLY A 62 -2.97 -11.39 -3.30
CA GLY A 62 -3.83 -11.10 -4.44
C GLY A 62 -3.52 -9.78 -5.12
N ALA A 63 -4.34 -9.42 -6.11
CA ALA A 63 -4.16 -8.21 -6.89
C ALA A 63 -4.59 -6.98 -6.08
N ARG A 64 -3.69 -6.00 -5.97
CA ARG A 64 -3.91 -4.72 -5.26
C ARG A 64 -3.55 -3.55 -6.16
N VAL A 65 -4.36 -2.51 -6.08
CA VAL A 65 -4.11 -1.24 -6.78
C VAL A 65 -3.01 -0.47 -6.05
N SER A 66 -2.07 0.12 -6.79
CA SER A 66 -0.97 0.94 -6.28
C SER A 66 -0.89 2.21 -7.12
N LEU A 67 -1.07 3.38 -6.50
CA LEU A 67 -1.22 4.68 -7.16
C LEU A 67 -0.41 5.77 -6.47
N GLY A 68 -0.16 6.86 -7.20
CA GLY A 68 0.22 8.16 -6.64
C GLY A 68 1.41 8.16 -5.67
N ALA A 69 1.36 9.06 -4.69
CA ALA A 69 2.45 9.30 -3.74
C ALA A 69 2.80 8.07 -2.89
N ILE A 70 1.79 7.29 -2.47
CA ILE A 70 2.00 6.04 -1.74
C ILE A 70 2.78 5.02 -2.59
N ARG A 71 2.46 4.91 -3.88
CA ARG A 71 3.24 4.07 -4.80
C ARG A 71 4.66 4.57 -4.97
N SER A 72 4.86 5.88 -5.14
CA SER A 72 6.19 6.47 -5.27
C SER A 72 7.05 6.20 -4.04
N GLU A 73 6.47 6.28 -2.85
CA GLU A 73 7.15 5.97 -1.60
C GLU A 73 7.44 4.46 -1.44
N TRP A 74 6.54 3.61 -1.92
CA TRP A 74 6.85 2.18 -1.99
C TRP A 74 7.97 1.87 -3.00
N ALA A 75 8.04 2.64 -4.10
CA ALA A 75 9.08 2.52 -5.11
C ALA A 75 10.46 2.92 -4.59
N SER A 76 10.56 4.03 -3.84
CA SER A 76 11.81 4.51 -3.23
C SER A 76 12.43 3.46 -2.30
N ARG A 77 11.58 2.58 -1.74
CA ARG A 77 11.96 1.48 -0.85
C ARG A 77 12.24 0.15 -1.54
N GLY A 78 12.24 0.12 -2.87
CA GLY A 78 12.54 -1.09 -3.64
C GLY A 78 11.34 -2.02 -3.84
N PHE A 79 10.11 -1.48 -3.77
CA PHE A 79 8.87 -2.22 -4.00
C PHE A 79 8.77 -3.52 -3.17
N GLU A 80 8.36 -4.64 -3.77
CA GLU A 80 8.21 -5.94 -3.10
C GLU A 80 9.55 -6.54 -2.65
N ASN A 81 10.67 -6.07 -3.23
CA ASN A 81 12.01 -6.47 -2.82
C ASN A 81 12.45 -5.77 -1.54
N GLY A 82 11.86 -4.61 -1.22
CA GLY A 82 12.06 -3.86 0.01
C GLY A 82 11.44 -4.51 1.26
N GLY A 83 11.70 -3.88 2.41
CA GLY A 83 11.23 -4.35 3.73
C GLY A 83 9.71 -4.33 3.92
N LEU A 84 8.98 -3.54 3.12
CA LEU A 84 7.51 -3.51 3.16
C LEU A 84 6.87 -4.73 2.47
N GLY A 85 7.51 -5.30 1.45
CA GLY A 85 6.93 -6.39 0.66
C GLY A 85 5.72 -5.95 -0.17
N TYR A 86 4.80 -6.88 -0.42
CA TYR A 86 3.60 -6.63 -1.23
C TYR A 86 2.51 -5.84 -0.46
N PRO A 87 1.70 -5.03 -1.17
CA PRO A 87 0.48 -4.47 -0.59
C PRO A 87 -0.49 -5.59 -0.19
N VAL A 88 -1.17 -5.40 0.95
CA VAL A 88 -2.18 -6.33 1.50
C VAL A 88 -3.58 -5.72 1.56
N SER A 89 -3.69 -4.40 1.34
CA SER A 89 -4.96 -3.68 1.23
C SER A 89 -5.03 -2.85 -0.06
N GLU A 90 -6.23 -2.38 -0.40
CA GLU A 90 -6.34 -1.19 -1.26
C GLU A 90 -5.94 0.06 -0.48
N GLU A 91 -5.76 1.18 -1.20
CA GLU A 91 -5.61 2.51 -0.61
C GLU A 91 -6.93 2.94 0.07
N GLN A 92 -6.85 3.39 1.32
CA GLN A 92 -7.96 3.89 2.13
C GLN A 92 -7.73 5.37 2.40
N CYS A 93 -8.66 6.23 1.98
CA CYS A 93 -8.52 7.70 2.02
C CYS A 93 -9.55 8.39 2.93
N ASP A 94 -9.89 7.73 4.02
CA ASP A 94 -10.83 8.17 5.05
C ASP A 94 -10.13 8.62 6.35
N LEU A 95 -8.81 8.84 6.29
CA LEU A 95 -8.02 9.29 7.43
C LEU A 95 -8.18 10.81 7.68
N PRO A 96 -7.92 11.29 8.91
CA PRO A 96 -7.99 12.71 9.27
C PRO A 96 -7.28 13.61 8.27
N GLY A 97 -7.87 14.77 7.96
CA GLY A 97 -7.29 15.72 7.00
C GLY A 97 -7.29 15.22 5.55
N SER A 98 -8.18 14.29 5.21
CA SER A 98 -8.29 13.68 3.88
C SER A 98 -7.02 12.95 3.43
N GLY A 99 -6.29 12.39 4.39
CA GLY A 99 -5.13 11.58 4.06
C GLY A 99 -5.50 10.13 3.74
N CYS A 100 -4.50 9.40 3.29
CA CYS A 100 -4.65 8.03 2.82
C CYS A 100 -3.65 7.10 3.49
N GLN A 101 -3.95 5.82 3.52
CA GLN A 101 -2.99 4.77 3.85
C GLN A 101 -3.11 3.59 2.89
N GLN A 102 -2.02 2.83 2.79
CA GLN A 102 -2.05 1.49 2.26
C GLN A 102 -1.21 0.57 3.15
N LEU A 103 -1.75 -0.61 3.42
CA LEU A 103 -1.08 -1.62 4.23
C LEU A 103 -0.25 -2.54 3.33
N TYR A 104 0.93 -2.92 3.84
CA TYR A 104 1.89 -3.81 3.21
C TYR A 104 2.22 -4.97 4.15
N GLN A 105 2.81 -6.04 3.63
CA GLN A 105 3.18 -7.22 4.44
C GLN A 105 4.04 -6.86 5.65
N GLY A 106 4.98 -5.92 5.49
CA GLY A 106 5.92 -5.51 6.53
C GLY A 106 5.60 -4.17 7.22
N GLY A 107 4.48 -3.52 6.89
CA GLY A 107 4.22 -2.18 7.41
C GLY A 107 3.02 -1.48 6.78
N ALA A 108 3.03 -0.16 6.81
CA ALA A 108 2.06 0.68 6.14
C ALA A 108 2.75 1.92 5.59
N ILE A 109 2.16 2.51 4.55
CA ILE A 109 2.53 3.86 4.08
C ILE A 109 1.32 4.76 4.33
N TYR A 110 1.57 5.89 4.98
CA TYR A 110 0.59 6.93 5.26
C TYR A 110 0.90 8.15 4.42
N TRP A 111 -0.13 8.80 3.89
CA TRP A 111 -0.01 10.03 3.13
C TRP A 111 -0.97 11.09 3.65
N SER A 112 -0.51 12.33 3.71
CA SER A 112 -1.38 13.50 3.78
C SER A 112 -0.84 14.61 2.89
N SER A 113 -1.67 15.59 2.54
CA SER A 113 -1.21 16.77 1.79
C SER A 113 -0.17 17.59 2.53
N LYS A 114 -0.11 17.50 3.87
CA LYS A 114 0.82 18.25 4.71
C LYS A 114 2.17 17.56 4.88
N THR A 115 2.16 16.24 4.99
CA THR A 115 3.35 15.46 5.35
C THR A 115 3.97 14.76 4.14
N GLY A 116 3.21 14.54 3.07
CA GLY A 116 3.66 13.58 2.05
C GLY A 116 3.48 12.14 2.51
N ALA A 117 4.06 11.20 1.77
CA ALA A 117 3.94 9.77 2.00
C ALA A 117 5.13 9.23 2.79
N HIS A 118 4.86 8.51 3.88
CA HIS A 118 5.88 7.96 4.77
C HIS A 118 5.52 6.55 5.22
N ALA A 119 6.52 5.67 5.26
CA ALA A 119 6.30 4.32 5.75
C ALA A 119 6.58 4.18 7.25
N THR A 120 5.79 3.32 7.88
CA THR A 120 6.08 2.79 9.22
C THR A 120 6.12 1.27 9.16
N ASN A 121 7.04 0.68 9.90
CA ASN A 121 7.30 -0.75 9.90
C ASN A 121 7.71 -1.26 11.30
N GLY A 122 7.73 -2.59 11.45
CA GLY A 122 8.24 -3.27 12.64
C GLY A 122 7.67 -2.75 13.98
N ALA A 123 8.56 -2.63 14.97
CA ALA A 123 8.19 -2.21 16.32
C ALA A 123 7.75 -0.74 16.40
N ILE A 124 8.29 0.13 15.54
CA ILE A 124 7.89 1.54 15.47
C ILE A 124 6.44 1.65 15.04
N LYS A 125 6.04 0.92 13.99
CA LYS A 125 4.63 0.83 13.60
C LYS A 125 3.75 0.29 14.72
N GLY A 126 4.18 -0.79 15.39
CA GLY A 126 3.41 -1.36 16.51
C GLY A 126 3.18 -0.36 17.64
N ARG A 127 4.18 0.48 17.95
CA ARG A 127 4.03 1.57 18.92
C ARG A 127 3.13 2.69 18.40
N PHE A 128 3.29 3.11 17.15
CA PHE A 128 2.45 4.11 16.52
C PHE A 128 0.97 3.71 16.55
N ASP A 129 0.66 2.49 16.12
CA ASP A 129 -0.69 1.92 16.14
C ASP A 129 -1.25 1.86 17.58
N GLY A 130 -0.42 1.44 18.55
CA GLY A 130 -0.78 1.37 19.96
C GLY A 130 -1.12 2.72 20.61
N GLN A 131 -0.68 3.83 20.00
CA GLN A 131 -1.03 5.19 20.42
C GLN A 131 -2.21 5.79 19.63
N GLY A 132 -2.93 4.97 18.86
CA GLY A 132 -4.08 5.40 18.04
C GLY A 132 -3.73 5.74 16.59
N GLY A 133 -2.49 5.49 16.16
CA GLY A 133 -2.01 5.77 14.81
C GLY A 133 -2.23 7.24 14.41
N VAL A 134 -2.66 7.46 13.18
CA VAL A 134 -2.95 8.82 12.64
C VAL A 134 -4.07 9.54 13.40
N GLY A 135 -5.01 8.80 13.99
CA GLY A 135 -6.06 9.37 14.83
C GLY A 135 -5.61 9.71 16.26
N GLY A 136 -4.43 9.26 16.65
CA GLY A 136 -3.82 9.51 17.95
C GLY A 136 -3.05 10.83 18.02
N TYR A 137 -2.45 11.10 19.18
CA TYR A 137 -1.70 12.34 19.41
C TYR A 137 -0.41 12.45 18.56
N LEU A 138 0.07 11.35 17.97
CA LEU A 138 1.24 11.32 17.08
C LEU A 138 0.93 11.80 15.65
N ALA A 139 -0.35 11.84 15.25
CA ALA A 139 -0.80 12.26 13.91
C ALA A 139 -0.10 11.51 12.75
N TYR A 140 0.08 12.14 11.58
CA TYR A 140 0.79 11.52 10.46
C TYR A 140 2.30 11.46 10.71
N PRO A 141 2.99 10.39 10.27
CA PRO A 141 4.45 10.38 10.24
C PRO A 141 4.98 11.54 9.37
N LEU A 142 6.09 12.14 9.82
CA LEU A 142 6.76 13.25 9.12
C LEU A 142 8.00 12.80 8.35
N GLU A 143 8.54 11.66 8.75
CA GLU A 143 9.73 11.06 8.17
C GLU A 143 9.59 9.54 8.22
N ASP A 144 10.44 8.90 7.47
CA ASP A 144 10.56 7.46 7.38
C ASP A 144 11.31 6.88 8.58
N GLU A 145 11.12 5.60 8.87
CA GLU A 145 11.95 4.92 9.87
C GLU A 145 13.44 4.98 9.50
N VAL A 146 14.25 5.62 10.36
CA VAL A 146 15.71 5.68 10.25
C VAL A 146 16.34 4.73 11.27
N CYS A 147 16.94 3.64 10.78
CA CYS A 147 17.67 2.69 11.62
C CYS A 147 19.08 3.18 11.95
N GLY A 148 19.59 2.79 13.13
CA GLY A 148 20.98 3.06 13.51
C GLY A 148 21.26 4.52 13.87
N GLN A 149 20.23 5.28 14.26
CA GLN A 149 20.46 6.59 14.84
C GLN A 149 21.39 6.44 16.06
N PRO A 150 22.50 7.20 16.13
CA PRO A 150 23.31 7.25 17.34
C PRO A 150 22.39 7.70 18.48
N ASN A 151 22.41 6.95 19.58
CA ASN A 151 21.52 7.12 20.74
C ASN A 151 21.29 8.61 21.06
N GLY A 152 20.11 9.16 20.72
CA GLY A 152 19.64 10.47 21.18
C GLY A 152 19.46 11.60 20.16
N ALA A 153 19.67 11.39 18.85
CA ALA A 153 19.37 12.44 17.87
C ALA A 153 17.87 12.46 17.47
N ALA A 154 17.02 13.01 18.34
CA ALA A 154 15.76 13.58 17.87
C ALA A 154 16.14 14.81 17.02
N THR A 155 16.14 14.67 15.69
CA THR A 155 16.14 15.82 14.80
C THR A 155 14.85 16.57 15.08
N SER A 156 14.97 17.71 15.76
CA SER A 156 13.89 18.65 15.96
C SER A 156 13.39 19.08 14.58
N GLY A 157 12.31 18.43 14.11
CA GLY A 157 11.53 18.93 12.99
C GLY A 157 11.20 20.39 13.25
N SER A 158 11.68 21.26 12.37
CA SER A 158 11.50 22.70 12.45
C SER A 158 10.02 23.01 12.64
N ARG A 159 9.70 23.61 13.79
CA ARG A 159 8.46 24.35 14.00
C ARG A 159 8.39 25.38 12.88
N ALA A 160 7.34 25.33 12.06
CA ALA A 160 7.00 26.46 11.21
C ALA A 160 6.58 27.60 12.14
N ASP A 161 7.34 28.68 12.11
CA ASP A 161 6.99 29.97 12.70
C ASP A 161 5.79 30.61 11.99
#